data_AF-A0A367B3X9-F1
#
_entry.id   AF-A0A367B3X9-F1
#
_cell.length_a   1.000
_cell.length_b   1.000
_cell.length_c   1.000
_cell.angle_alpha   90.00
_cell.angle_beta   90.00
_cell.angle_gamma   90.00
#
_symmetry.space_group_name_H-M   'P 1'
#
loop_
_entity.id
_entity.type
_entity.pdbx_description
1 polymer ?
#
loop_
_entity_poly.entity_id
_entity_poly.type
_entity_poly.pdbx_seq_one_letter_code
_entity_poly.pdbx_strand_id
1 'polypeptide(L)'
;MPRRLRPLSQPVWHAPRYGGPVPARVAVVLGGAGLLLTACGTDPATAAQVAAEAERVLEQRTGVAADVTCPEELPPEAGAELRCVLVPDGEAVEYGVTVTVTAVDDDVLDLDVQVDDEPSG
;
A
#
# COMPACT_ATOMS: atom_id res chain seq x y z
N MET A 1 34.68 51.42 1.42
CA MET A 1 33.53 51.82 0.58
C MET A 1 33.96 51.60 -0.87
N PRO A 2 33.35 50.67 -1.63
CA PRO A 2 32.01 50.89 -2.18
C PRO A 2 31.05 49.71 -2.02
N ARG A 3 29.77 50.06 -1.80
CA ARG A 3 28.61 49.19 -1.96
C ARG A 3 28.45 48.84 -3.43
N ARG A 4 28.57 47.57 -3.80
CA ARG A 4 28.05 47.05 -5.07
C ARG A 4 26.70 46.40 -4.80
N LEU A 5 25.68 47.05 -5.35
CA LEU A 5 24.29 46.60 -5.39
C LEU A 5 24.14 45.42 -6.37
N ARG A 6 23.10 44.62 -6.10
CA ARG A 6 22.62 43.35 -6.69
C ARG A 6 22.58 43.30 -8.24
N PRO A 7 22.50 42.09 -8.81
CA PRO A 7 21.20 41.73 -9.38
C PRO A 7 20.63 40.41 -8.83
N LEU A 8 19.33 40.46 -8.55
CA LEU A 8 18.41 39.34 -8.41
C LEU A 8 18.31 38.59 -9.75
N SER A 9 17.91 37.31 -9.67
CA SER A 9 17.81 36.32 -10.76
C SER A 9 19.14 35.58 -10.92
N GLN A 10 19.30 34.31 -10.53
CA GLN A 10 18.43 33.17 -10.82
C GLN A 10 18.67 32.06 -9.76
N PRO A 11 17.64 31.44 -9.15
CA PRO A 11 17.82 30.14 -8.53
C PRO A 11 18.07 29.14 -9.67
N VAL A 12 19.33 28.82 -9.87
CA VAL A 12 19.77 27.68 -10.68
C VAL A 12 19.13 26.46 -10.01
N TRP A 13 18.02 25.98 -10.54
CA TRP A 13 17.36 24.78 -10.08
C TRP A 13 18.39 23.66 -10.14
N HIS A 14 18.86 23.28 -8.96
CA HIS A 14 19.68 22.11 -8.77
C HIS A 14 18.75 20.93 -9.03
N ALA A 15 18.83 20.37 -10.24
CA ALA A 15 18.33 19.04 -10.50
C ALA A 15 19.00 18.09 -9.49
N PRO A 16 18.23 17.37 -8.65
CA PRO A 16 18.84 16.38 -7.79
C PRO A 16 19.30 15.22 -8.67
N ARG A 17 20.61 14.99 -8.65
CA ARG A 17 21.23 13.81 -9.23
C ARG A 17 20.86 12.60 -8.37
N TYR A 18 19.67 12.04 -8.54
CA TYR A 18 19.31 10.75 -7.96
C TYR A 18 19.79 9.63 -8.89
N GLY A 19 21.09 9.40 -8.84
CA GLY A 19 21.75 8.20 -9.35
C GLY A 19 22.54 7.58 -8.21
N GLY A 20 21.84 6.84 -7.34
CA GLY A 20 22.45 6.05 -6.28
C GLY A 20 22.03 4.59 -6.45
N PRO A 21 22.97 3.62 -6.45
CA PRO A 21 22.63 2.21 -6.53
C PRO A 21 21.94 1.77 -5.23
N VAL A 22 20.82 1.09 -5.43
CA VAL A 22 19.95 0.43 -4.44
C VAL A 22 20.78 -0.31 -3.37
N PRO A 23 20.72 0.06 -2.08
CA PRO A 23 21.16 -0.84 -1.04
C PRO A 23 20.03 -1.85 -0.80
N ALA A 24 20.19 -3.04 -1.38
CA ALA A 24 19.44 -4.24 -1.02
C ALA A 24 19.62 -4.53 0.48
N ARG A 25 18.75 -3.95 1.31
CA ARG A 25 18.46 -4.47 2.64
C ARG A 25 17.28 -5.41 2.46
N VAL A 26 17.63 -6.68 2.29
CA VAL A 26 16.70 -7.80 2.40
C VAL A 26 16.07 -7.71 3.80
N ALA A 27 14.89 -7.11 3.86
CA ALA A 27 13.99 -7.29 4.99
C ALA A 27 13.43 -8.69 4.86
N VAL A 28 13.92 -9.61 5.70
CA VAL A 28 13.29 -10.91 5.91
C VAL A 28 11.95 -10.63 6.59
N VAL A 29 10.89 -10.54 5.80
CA VAL A 29 9.52 -10.49 6.32
C VAL A 29 9.15 -11.89 6.77
N LEU A 30 9.27 -12.13 8.07
CA LEU A 30 8.70 -13.30 8.72
C LEU A 30 7.17 -13.13 8.70
N GLY A 31 6.51 -13.80 7.76
CA GLY A 31 5.09 -14.15 7.88
C GLY A 31 4.05 -13.08 7.54
N GLY A 32 4.40 -12.06 6.76
CA GLY A 32 3.46 -11.06 6.25
C GLY A 32 3.01 -11.39 4.83
N ALA A 33 1.71 -11.34 4.59
CA ALA A 33 1.11 -11.58 3.30
C ALA A 33 1.25 -10.36 2.38
N GLY A 34 2.48 -9.97 2.01
CA GLY A 34 2.70 -8.74 1.24
C GLY A 34 1.87 -8.68 -0.05
N LEU A 35 0.90 -7.78 -0.11
CA LEU A 35 0.23 -7.40 -1.35
C LEU A 35 0.89 -6.15 -1.90
N LEU A 36 1.23 -6.18 -3.18
CA LEU A 36 1.76 -5.03 -3.88
C LEU A 36 0.63 -4.44 -4.71
N LEU A 37 0.07 -3.34 -4.24
CA LEU A 37 -0.87 -2.56 -5.05
C LEU A 37 -0.08 -1.56 -5.87
N THR A 38 -0.04 -1.76 -7.19
CA THR A 38 0.39 -0.73 -8.12
C THR A 38 -0.78 0.25 -8.30
N ALA A 39 -0.75 1.37 -7.57
CA ALA A 39 -1.62 2.49 -7.89
C ALA A 39 -1.15 3.07 -9.23
N CYS A 40 -2.06 3.26 -10.18
CA CYS A 40 -1.70 3.83 -11.48
C CYS A 40 -1.59 5.36 -11.31
N GLY A 41 -0.50 5.83 -10.67
CA GLY A 41 -0.28 7.22 -10.31
C GLY A 41 -0.54 7.54 -8.83
N THR A 42 -0.30 8.80 -8.46
CA THR A 42 -0.38 9.37 -7.09
C THR A 42 -1.78 9.35 -6.45
N ASP A 43 -2.71 8.53 -6.94
CA ASP A 43 -4.08 8.44 -6.47
C ASP A 43 -4.20 7.39 -5.33
N PRO A 44 -5.11 7.61 -4.36
CA PRO A 44 -5.37 6.64 -3.31
C PRO A 44 -5.84 5.30 -3.87
N ALA A 45 -5.49 4.21 -3.18
CA ALA A 45 -6.01 2.89 -3.54
C ALA A 45 -7.49 2.82 -3.17
N THR A 46 -8.33 2.72 -4.20
CA THR A 46 -9.79 2.63 -4.00
C THR A 46 -10.14 1.34 -3.25
N ALA A 47 -11.23 1.37 -2.48
CA ALA A 47 -11.73 0.21 -1.75
C ALA A 47 -11.88 -1.03 -2.65
N ALA A 48 -12.33 -0.84 -3.89
CA ALA A 48 -12.50 -1.90 -4.87
C ALA A 48 -11.17 -2.50 -5.36
N GLN A 49 -10.11 -1.69 -5.50
CA GLN A 49 -8.78 -2.19 -5.87
C GLN A 49 -8.17 -3.01 -4.73
N VAL A 50 -8.30 -2.52 -3.49
CA VAL A 50 -7.82 -3.23 -2.30
C VAL A 50 -8.56 -4.56 -2.14
N ALA A 51 -9.89 -4.54 -2.27
CA ALA A 51 -10.74 -5.73 -2.23
C ALA A 51 -10.30 -6.76 -3.29
N ALA A 52 -10.30 -6.40 -4.57
CA ALA A 52 -9.98 -7.32 -5.66
C ALA A 52 -8.57 -7.93 -5.51
N GLU A 53 -7.60 -7.14 -5.04
CA GLU A 53 -6.24 -7.61 -4.83
C GLU A 53 -6.15 -8.54 -3.61
N ALA A 54 -6.87 -8.24 -2.53
CA ALA A 54 -7.00 -9.12 -1.38
C ALA A 54 -7.64 -10.46 -1.77
N GLU A 55 -8.76 -10.46 -2.50
CA GLU A 55 -9.42 -11.67 -3.02
C GLU A 55 -8.44 -12.52 -3.83
N ARG A 56 -7.76 -11.89 -4.79
CA ARG A 56 -6.78 -12.55 -5.65
C ARG A 56 -5.68 -13.25 -4.84
N VAL A 57 -5.16 -12.60 -3.80
CA VAL A 57 -4.08 -13.15 -2.98
C VAL A 57 -4.57 -14.21 -2.01
N LEU A 58 -5.78 -14.06 -1.47
CA LEU A 58 -6.41 -15.07 -0.62
C LEU A 58 -6.68 -16.34 -1.42
N GLU A 59 -7.26 -16.23 -2.61
CA GLU A 59 -7.50 -17.36 -3.51
C GLU A 59 -6.18 -18.07 -3.86
N GLN A 60 -5.10 -17.32 -4.15
CA GLN A 60 -3.78 -17.91 -4.41
C GLN A 60 -3.20 -18.65 -3.19
N ARG A 61 -3.52 -18.22 -1.96
CA ARG A 61 -2.99 -18.81 -0.73
C ARG A 61 -3.79 -20.01 -0.26
N THR A 62 -5.11 -19.90 -0.28
CA THR A 62 -6.04 -20.87 0.30
C THR A 62 -6.57 -21.84 -0.76
N GLY A 63 -6.54 -21.47 -2.04
CA GLY A 63 -7.21 -22.18 -3.12
C GLY A 63 -8.73 -22.02 -3.11
N VAL A 64 -9.27 -21.13 -2.27
CA VAL A 64 -10.70 -20.88 -2.10
C VAL A 64 -10.97 -19.44 -2.49
N ALA A 65 -11.91 -19.25 -3.43
CA ALA A 65 -12.39 -17.92 -3.77
C ALA A 65 -13.07 -17.30 -2.54
N ALA A 66 -12.91 -16.00 -2.36
CA ALA A 66 -13.57 -15.25 -1.30
C ALA A 66 -13.98 -13.89 -1.87
N ASP A 67 -15.05 -13.33 -1.34
CA ASP A 67 -15.46 -11.96 -1.59
C ASP A 67 -14.91 -11.07 -0.47
N VAL A 68 -14.19 -10.01 -0.82
CA VAL A 68 -13.67 -9.04 0.14
C VAL A 68 -14.37 -7.70 -0.09
N THR A 69 -14.97 -7.14 0.95
CA THR A 69 -15.61 -5.82 0.92
C THR A 69 -14.90 -4.87 1.87
N CYS A 70 -14.35 -3.78 1.32
CA CYS A 70 -13.74 -2.72 2.11
C CYS A 70 -14.72 -1.52 2.14
N PRO A 71 -15.14 -1.03 3.32
CA PRO A 71 -16.11 0.06 3.45
C PRO A 71 -15.50 1.44 3.14
N GLU A 72 -14.17 1.55 3.24
CA GLU A 72 -13.40 2.78 3.11
C GLU A 72 -12.25 2.58 2.13
N GLU A 73 -11.76 3.69 1.57
CA GLU A 73 -10.57 3.71 0.70
C GLU A 73 -9.29 3.71 1.55
N LEU A 74 -8.20 3.15 1.02
CA LEU A 74 -6.92 3.14 1.72
C LEU A 74 -6.12 4.39 1.37
N PRO A 75 -5.77 5.23 2.36
CA PRO A 75 -4.84 6.33 2.13
C PRO A 75 -3.48 5.79 1.65
N PRO A 76 -2.85 6.40 0.63
CA PRO A 76 -1.53 6.01 0.13
C PRO A 76 -0.43 6.55 1.07
N GLU A 77 -0.52 6.23 2.35
CA GLU A 77 0.32 6.76 3.42
C GLU A 77 0.82 5.60 4.28
N ALA A 78 2.13 5.53 4.52
CA ALA A 78 2.70 4.49 5.37
C ALA A 78 2.12 4.56 6.79
N GLY A 79 1.66 3.42 7.30
CA GLY A 79 0.94 3.28 8.57
C GLY A 79 -0.57 3.51 8.47
N ALA A 80 -1.12 3.79 7.29
CA ALA A 80 -2.56 3.80 7.10
C ALA A 80 -3.11 2.38 7.17
N GLU A 81 -4.24 2.22 7.85
CA GLU A 81 -4.90 0.93 8.06
C GLU A 81 -6.37 1.07 7.70
N LEU A 82 -6.94 0.00 7.14
CA LEU A 82 -8.38 -0.11 6.98
C LEU A 82 -8.86 -1.51 7.33
N ARG A 83 -10.17 -1.62 7.54
CA ARG A 83 -10.85 -2.83 7.93
C ARG A 83 -11.80 -3.30 6.83
N CYS A 84 -11.50 -4.40 6.17
CA CYS A 84 -12.41 -5.06 5.23
C CYS A 84 -13.10 -6.25 5.90
N VAL A 85 -14.13 -6.76 5.23
CA VAL A 85 -14.82 -8.00 5.55
C VAL A 85 -14.56 -9.00 4.44
N LEU A 86 -14.26 -10.24 4.78
CA LEU A 86 -14.00 -11.35 3.86
C LEU A 86 -15.06 -12.43 4.08
N VAL A 87 -15.67 -12.89 3.00
CA VAL A 87 -16.61 -14.01 3.00
C VAL A 87 -16.10 -15.10 2.06
N PRO A 88 -15.71 -16.29 2.56
CA PRO A 88 -15.28 -17.39 1.71
C PRO A 88 -16.44 -17.90 0.85
N ASP A 89 -16.16 -18.27 -0.40
CA ASP A 89 -17.16 -18.82 -1.30
C ASP A 89 -17.72 -20.15 -0.75
N GLY A 90 -19.04 -20.25 -0.68
CA GLY A 90 -19.74 -21.40 -0.12
C GLY A 90 -19.85 -21.42 1.42
N GLU A 91 -19.33 -20.41 2.11
CA GLU A 91 -19.48 -20.22 3.55
C GLU A 91 -20.34 -18.99 3.87
N ALA A 92 -21.04 -19.04 5.01
CA ALA A 92 -21.82 -17.90 5.52
C ALA A 92 -21.13 -17.25 6.73
N VAL A 93 -19.83 -17.52 6.90
CA VAL A 93 -19.02 -16.92 7.96
C VAL A 93 -18.23 -15.75 7.38
N GLU A 94 -18.22 -14.64 8.12
CA GLU A 94 -17.47 -13.45 7.77
C GLU A 94 -16.20 -13.41 8.60
N TYR A 95 -15.09 -12.97 7.99
CA TYR A 95 -13.83 -12.72 8.68
C TYR A 95 -13.47 -11.25 8.52
N GLY A 96 -12.97 -10.63 9.59
CA GLY A 96 -12.37 -9.33 9.47
C GLY A 96 -11.01 -9.43 8.79
N VAL A 97 -10.71 -8.47 7.92
CA VAL A 97 -9.40 -8.34 7.29
C VAL A 97 -8.84 -6.96 7.57
N THR A 98 -7.68 -6.90 8.19
CA THR A 98 -6.93 -5.66 8.39
C THR A 98 -5.90 -5.51 7.29
N VAL A 99 -6.01 -4.41 6.54
CA VAL A 99 -5.07 -4.04 5.49
C VAL A 99 -4.26 -2.84 5.96
N THR A 100 -2.94 -2.96 5.95
CA THR A 100 -2.01 -1.95 6.47
C THR A 100 -1.01 -1.54 5.40
N VAL A 101 -0.82 -0.24 5.18
CA VAL A 101 0.27 0.25 4.33
C VAL A 101 1.58 0.19 5.12
N THR A 102 2.48 -0.68 4.73
CA THR A 102 3.80 -0.83 5.36
C THR A 102 4.84 0.09 4.74
N ALA A 103 4.76 0.35 3.43
CA ALA A 103 5.61 1.30 2.72
C ALA A 103 4.91 1.87 1.49
N VAL A 104 5.45 2.99 1.02
CA VAL A 104 5.03 3.68 -0.21
C VAL A 104 6.29 3.94 -1.02
N ASP A 105 6.43 3.26 -2.15
CA ASP A 105 7.57 3.36 -3.07
C ASP A 105 7.08 3.87 -4.43
N ASP A 106 7.35 5.14 -4.70
CA ASP A 106 6.83 5.88 -5.86
C ASP A 106 5.29 5.80 -5.97
N ASP A 107 4.77 4.91 -6.82
CA ASP A 107 3.34 4.66 -7.04
C ASP A 107 2.92 3.25 -6.59
N VAL A 108 3.79 2.55 -5.86
CA VAL A 108 3.56 1.19 -5.35
C VAL A 108 3.36 1.26 -3.84
N LEU A 109 2.26 0.69 -3.36
CA LEU A 109 1.97 0.53 -1.95
C LEU A 109 2.32 -0.90 -1.53
N ASP A 110 3.23 -1.03 -0.58
CA ASP A 110 3.49 -2.29 0.10
C ASP A 110 2.46 -2.46 1.21
N LEU A 111 1.55 -3.40 1.03
CA LEU A 111 0.50 -3.68 1.99
C LEU A 111 0.76 -4.96 2.75
N ASP A 112 0.48 -4.95 4.04
CA ASP A 112 0.29 -6.16 4.84
C ASP A 112 -1.20 -6.44 4.99
N VAL A 113 -1.58 -7.70 4.78
CA VAL A 113 -2.97 -8.14 4.94
C VAL A 113 -3.05 -9.26 5.94
N GLN A 114 -3.85 -9.02 6.96
CA GLN A 114 -4.07 -9.92 8.07
C GLN A 114 -5.55 -10.26 8.16
N VAL A 115 -5.88 -11.52 7.95
CA VAL A 115 -7.21 -12.06 8.24
C VAL A 115 -7.27 -12.38 9.73
N ASP A 116 -8.40 -12.09 10.37
CA ASP A 116 -8.62 -12.46 11.76
C ASP A 116 -8.56 -13.97 11.96
N ASP A 117 -8.12 -14.38 13.15
CA ASP A 117 -8.14 -15.78 13.58
C ASP A 117 -9.57 -16.29 13.85
N GLU A 118 -10.49 -15.39 14.18
CA GLU A 118 -11.89 -15.70 14.51
C GLU A 118 -12.84 -15.00 13.53
N PRO A 119 -13.98 -15.63 13.18
CA PRO A 119 -14.98 -14.99 12.35
C PRO A 119 -15.64 -13.80 13.07
N SER A 120 -15.92 -12.73 12.34
CA SER A 120 -16.68 -11.57 12.80
C SER A 120 -18.17 -11.91 12.81
N GLY A 121 -18.62 -12.60 13.85
CA GLY A 121 -20.04 -12.96 14.08
C GLY A 121 -20.83 -11.93 14.86
#